data_AF-A0A1J6IGL3-F1
#
_entry.id   AF-A0A1J6IGL3-F1
#
_cell.length_a   1.000
_cell.length_b   1.000
_cell.length_c   1.000
_cell.angle_alpha   90.00
_cell.angle_beta   90.00
_cell.angle_gamma   90.00
#
_symmetry.space_group_name_H-M   'P 1'
#
loop_
_entity.id
_entity.type
_entity.pdbx_description
1 polymer ?
#
loop_
_entity_poly.entity_id
_entity_poly.type
_entity_poly.pdbx_seq_one_letter_code
_entity_poly.pdbx_strand_id
1 'polypeptide(L)'
;MASPITEDHSPHIGIDGINEETQQISEKDIVLEKGGEKDMAPMPGSSSIHRSSSRPQLDVSGAAIQGNFEEKDPTILLPNQSDDISHLALDIGGSLIKLVYFSRHADRQVDDRRKRKVKERLGVSNGSRRSYPILGGRLHFVKFETSKLNECLDFIYSKQLHCGGMDSRCWPSDAPQSENAVIKATGGGAYKFADLFKERLGVSIEKEDEMNCLVAGANFLLKAIRHEAFTHMEGHKEFVQIDHNDLFPYLLVNIGSGVSMIKVDGDGEFQRVSGTNVGGGTYWGLGKLLTKCKSFDELLELSQRGDNSTIDMLVGDIYGGMDYSKVRSHGVGSII
;
A
#
# COMPACT_ATOMS: atom_id res chain seq x y z
N MET A 1 -63.49 37.61 -41.29
CA MET A 1 -64.68 36.90 -40.77
C MET A 1 -64.28 36.18 -39.50
N ALA A 2 -65.09 36.31 -38.45
CA ALA A 2 -64.78 35.98 -37.07
C ALA A 2 -65.65 34.82 -36.54
N SER A 3 -65.06 34.00 -35.65
CA SER A 3 -65.61 33.25 -34.49
C SER A 3 -66.65 32.13 -34.73
N PRO A 4 -66.92 31.18 -33.78
CA PRO A 4 -66.53 31.07 -32.33
C PRO A 4 -65.84 29.73 -31.92
N ILE A 5 -65.04 29.61 -30.85
CA ILE A 5 -65.27 29.40 -29.39
C ILE A 5 -66.24 28.25 -29.03
N THR A 6 -65.73 27.20 -28.35
CA THR A 6 -66.26 26.57 -27.10
C THR A 6 -65.26 25.56 -26.46
N GLU A 7 -64.92 25.80 -25.18
CA GLU A 7 -64.69 24.93 -23.99
C GLU A 7 -63.90 23.61 -24.12
N ASP A 8 -62.74 23.41 -23.49
CA ASP A 8 -62.31 23.33 -22.07
C ASP A 8 -62.65 22.02 -21.35
N HIS A 9 -61.60 21.23 -21.04
CA HIS A 9 -61.56 20.26 -19.94
C HIS A 9 -60.09 19.92 -19.61
N SER A 10 -59.61 20.52 -18.52
CA SER A 10 -58.40 20.13 -17.79
C SER A 10 -58.78 19.22 -16.62
N PRO A 11 -58.08 18.12 -16.31
CA PRO A 11 -58.24 17.46 -15.04
C PRO A 11 -57.28 18.08 -14.00
N HIS A 12 -57.87 18.77 -13.04
CA HIS A 12 -57.27 19.07 -11.74
C HIS A 12 -57.00 17.76 -10.99
N ILE A 13 -55.78 17.57 -10.50
CA ILE A 13 -55.50 16.65 -9.38
C ILE A 13 -55.16 17.52 -8.18
N GLY A 14 -56.12 17.61 -7.26
CA GLY A 14 -56.01 18.26 -5.97
C GLY A 14 -55.22 17.41 -4.98
N ILE A 15 -54.56 18.14 -4.08
CA ILE A 15 -53.83 17.66 -2.92
C ILE A 15 -54.86 17.46 -1.81
N ASP A 16 -54.90 16.28 -1.18
CA ASP A 16 -55.52 16.06 0.12
C ASP A 16 -54.86 14.86 0.84
N GLY A 17 -54.61 15.02 2.14
CA GLY A 17 -54.63 13.90 3.09
C GLY A 17 -53.30 13.39 3.62
N ILE A 18 -52.82 14.05 4.67
CA ILE A 18 -51.84 13.53 5.64
C ILE A 18 -52.41 12.29 6.36
N ASN A 19 -51.60 11.24 6.52
CA ASN A 19 -51.68 10.36 7.69
C ASN A 19 -50.30 9.74 7.98
N GLU A 20 -49.75 10.12 9.13
CA GLU A 20 -48.56 9.56 9.74
C GLU A 20 -48.90 8.19 10.37
N GLU A 21 -48.19 7.13 9.99
CA GLU A 21 -48.13 5.90 10.79
C GLU A 21 -46.74 5.76 11.40
N THR A 22 -46.68 6.09 12.69
CA THR A 22 -45.54 5.88 13.57
C THR A 22 -45.58 4.43 14.08
N GLN A 23 -44.58 3.61 13.74
CA GLN A 23 -44.37 2.33 14.42
C GLN A 23 -43.50 2.55 15.67
N GLN A 24 -44.15 2.58 16.83
CA GLN A 24 -43.54 2.36 18.14
C GLN A 24 -43.30 0.86 18.32
N ILE A 25 -42.06 0.47 18.64
CA ILE A 25 -41.77 -0.84 19.25
C ILE A 25 -41.34 -0.56 20.69
N SER A 26 -42.17 -1.06 21.61
CA SER A 26 -42.03 -0.95 23.05
C SER A 26 -41.07 -2.00 23.61
N GLU A 27 -40.15 -1.56 24.47
CA GLU A 27 -39.47 -2.41 25.46
C GLU A 27 -40.47 -2.87 26.52
N LYS A 28 -40.60 -4.19 26.73
CA LYS A 28 -40.67 -4.84 28.04
C LYS A 28 -40.84 -6.36 27.96
N ASP A 29 -40.14 -7.02 28.88
CA ASP A 29 -40.39 -8.33 29.50
C ASP A 29 -40.14 -9.61 28.68
N ILE A 30 -38.93 -10.18 28.81
CA ILE A 30 -38.76 -11.60 29.25
C ILE A 30 -37.58 -11.69 30.23
N VAL A 31 -37.82 -12.42 31.31
CA VAL A 31 -37.11 -12.49 32.58
C VAL A 31 -36.47 -13.88 32.74
N LEU A 32 -35.27 -13.90 33.34
CA LEU A 32 -34.59 -14.95 34.13
C LEU A 32 -34.35 -16.36 33.56
N GLU A 33 -33.08 -16.76 33.53
CA GLU A 33 -32.60 -17.87 34.38
C GLU A 33 -31.23 -17.56 35.00
N LYS A 34 -31.14 -17.81 36.31
CA LYS A 34 -29.95 -17.68 37.18
C LYS A 34 -29.23 -19.03 37.23
N GLY A 35 -27.90 -19.02 37.12
CA GLY A 35 -27.02 -20.11 37.54
C GLY A 35 -25.74 -19.53 38.16
N GLY A 36 -25.49 -19.84 39.43
CA GLY A 36 -24.69 -19.01 40.34
C GLY A 36 -23.17 -19.15 40.27
N GLU A 37 -22.52 -18.09 40.77
CA GLU A 37 -21.11 -18.04 41.14
C GLU A 37 -20.83 -18.84 42.40
N LYS A 38 -19.77 -19.65 42.37
CA LYS A 38 -19.03 -20.09 43.55
C LYS A 38 -17.54 -19.90 43.29
N ASP A 39 -16.95 -19.08 44.15
CA ASP A 39 -15.51 -18.88 44.33
C ASP A 39 -14.77 -20.21 44.56
N MET A 40 -13.62 -20.38 43.90
CA MET A 40 -12.53 -21.26 44.36
C MET A 40 -11.17 -20.72 43.88
N ALA A 41 -10.28 -20.50 44.84
CA ALA A 41 -8.89 -20.07 44.67
C ALA A 41 -8.00 -21.15 43.98
N PRO A 42 -6.83 -20.81 43.41
CA PRO A 42 -6.07 -21.70 42.53
C PRO A 42 -5.14 -22.65 43.30
N MET A 43 -4.95 -23.86 42.77
CA MET A 43 -3.89 -24.80 43.16
C MET A 43 -2.92 -25.07 42.00
N PRO A 44 -1.63 -25.31 42.27
CA PRO A 44 -0.57 -25.20 41.29
C PRO A 44 -0.24 -26.52 40.58
N GLY A 45 0.20 -26.42 39.32
CA GLY A 45 1.00 -27.44 38.66
C GLY A 45 0.22 -28.41 37.76
N SER A 46 0.13 -28.08 36.47
CA SER A 46 0.30 -29.07 35.42
C SER A 46 0.77 -28.38 34.14
N SER A 47 1.85 -28.90 33.60
CA SER A 47 2.55 -28.52 32.39
C SER A 47 1.62 -28.30 31.19
N SER A 48 1.67 -27.11 30.58
CA SER A 48 1.30 -26.92 29.18
C SER A 48 2.52 -26.43 28.40
N ILE A 49 3.25 -27.39 27.86
CA ILE A 49 3.96 -27.21 26.60
C ILE A 49 2.88 -26.85 25.58
N HIS A 50 2.87 -25.61 25.10
CA HIS A 50 2.52 -25.17 23.75
C HIS A 50 2.14 -23.68 23.74
N ARG A 51 3.01 -22.87 23.12
CA ARG A 51 2.82 -21.58 22.40
C ARG A 51 4.17 -20.84 22.52
N SER A 52 4.88 -20.46 21.46
CA SER A 52 4.48 -20.09 20.10
C SER A 52 5.61 -20.46 19.12
N SER A 53 5.26 -20.94 17.94
CA SER A 53 6.11 -20.75 16.76
C SER A 53 6.14 -19.24 16.49
N SER A 54 7.14 -18.54 17.01
CA SER A 54 7.35 -17.12 16.78
C SER A 54 7.39 -16.87 15.28
N ARG A 55 6.37 -16.21 14.74
CA ARG A 55 6.36 -15.77 13.35
C ARG A 55 7.61 -14.90 13.14
N PRO A 56 8.39 -15.10 12.08
CA PRO A 56 9.54 -14.26 11.76
C PRO A 56 9.17 -12.79 11.89
N GLN A 57 9.88 -12.05 12.74
CA GLN A 57 9.60 -10.62 12.93
C GLN A 57 10.58 -9.80 12.10
N LEU A 58 10.06 -8.77 11.43
CA LEU A 58 10.88 -7.81 10.72
C LEU A 58 11.62 -6.93 11.73
N ASP A 59 12.95 -7.00 11.76
CA ASP A 59 13.81 -6.15 12.55
C ASP A 59 14.14 -4.86 11.78
N VAL A 60 13.51 -3.77 12.23
CA VAL A 60 13.67 -2.42 11.66
C VAL A 60 14.73 -1.60 12.40
N SER A 61 15.43 -2.17 13.37
CA SER A 61 16.46 -1.44 14.11
C SER A 61 17.60 -1.05 13.18
N GLY A 62 17.88 0.26 13.12
CA GLY A 62 18.87 0.81 12.19
C GLY A 62 18.42 0.81 10.72
N ALA A 63 17.12 0.61 10.45
CA ALA A 63 16.60 0.69 9.10
C ALA A 63 16.83 2.08 8.50
N ALA A 64 17.27 2.11 7.24
CA ALA A 64 17.57 3.36 6.55
C ALA A 64 17.34 3.21 5.05
N ILE A 65 16.89 4.29 4.42
CA ILE A 65 16.84 4.39 2.97
C ILE A 65 18.28 4.41 2.43
N GLN A 66 18.59 3.44 1.58
CA GLN A 66 19.87 3.29 0.90
C GLN A 66 19.68 3.56 -0.59
N GLY A 67 20.17 4.73 -1.00
CA GLY A 67 20.16 5.24 -2.37
C GLY A 67 20.55 6.73 -2.36
N ASN A 68 20.98 7.27 -3.49
CA ASN A 68 21.10 8.72 -3.62
C ASN A 68 19.70 9.34 -3.75
N PHE A 69 19.52 10.60 -3.37
CA PHE A 69 18.22 11.29 -3.50
C PHE A 69 17.68 11.34 -4.94
N GLU A 70 18.53 11.09 -5.94
CA GLU A 70 18.17 11.03 -7.36
C GLU A 70 17.76 9.63 -7.84
N GLU A 71 17.94 8.59 -7.03
CA GLU A 71 17.56 7.23 -7.40
C GLU A 71 16.03 7.08 -7.37
N LYS A 72 15.44 6.61 -8.49
CA LYS A 72 13.98 6.62 -8.70
C LYS A 72 13.22 5.70 -7.73
N ASP A 73 13.85 4.62 -7.28
CA ASP A 73 13.25 3.59 -6.41
C ASP A 73 14.33 3.08 -5.41
N PRO A 74 14.68 3.85 -4.36
CA PRO A 74 15.73 3.48 -3.43
C PRO A 74 15.32 2.28 -2.56
N THR A 75 16.32 1.52 -2.09
CA THR A 75 16.09 0.36 -1.23
C THR A 75 16.03 0.75 0.24
N ILE A 76 15.36 -0.05 1.09
CA ILE A 76 15.48 0.10 2.55
C ILE A 76 16.43 -0.97 3.05
N LEU A 77 17.54 -0.54 3.66
CA LEU A 77 18.48 -1.41 4.35
C LEU A 77 17.89 -1.83 5.70
N LEU A 78 17.94 -3.13 6.00
CA LEU A 78 17.55 -3.72 7.27
C LEU A 78 18.78 -4.42 7.85
N PRO A 79 19.68 -3.72 8.57
CA PRO A 79 21.01 -4.24 8.89
C PRO A 79 21.00 -5.39 9.91
N ASN A 80 19.97 -5.47 10.74
CA ASN A 80 19.90 -6.42 11.86
C ASN A 80 18.94 -7.59 11.60
N GLN A 81 18.32 -7.67 10.42
CA GLN A 81 17.38 -8.74 10.09
C GLN A 81 18.03 -10.13 10.20
N SER A 82 17.57 -10.93 11.16
CA SER A 82 18.05 -12.30 11.39
C SER A 82 17.17 -13.34 10.72
N ASP A 83 15.85 -13.17 10.79
CA ASP A 83 14.90 -14.20 10.40
C ASP A 83 14.73 -14.27 8.89
N ASP A 84 14.54 -15.48 8.36
CA ASP A 84 14.09 -15.67 6.99
C ASP A 84 12.60 -15.30 6.89
N ILE A 85 12.28 -14.37 6.00
CA ILE A 85 10.92 -13.84 5.80
C ILE A 85 10.42 -14.32 4.42
N SER A 86 9.12 -14.50 4.22
CA SER A 86 8.60 -14.73 2.86
C SER A 86 8.70 -13.43 2.04
N HIS A 87 9.50 -13.46 0.98
CA HIS A 87 10.10 -12.27 0.36
C HIS A 87 9.35 -11.73 -0.87
N LEU A 88 8.02 -11.67 -0.87
CA LEU A 88 7.30 -11.05 -1.98
C LEU A 88 5.88 -10.60 -1.58
N ALA A 89 5.59 -9.32 -1.82
CA ALA A 89 4.26 -8.75 -1.72
C ALA A 89 3.95 -7.89 -2.95
N LEU A 90 2.69 -7.86 -3.35
CA LEU A 90 2.21 -7.13 -4.54
C LEU A 90 1.06 -6.19 -4.20
N ASP A 91 1.05 -5.00 -4.78
CA ASP A 91 -0.13 -4.15 -4.92
C ASP A 91 -0.43 -4.02 -6.42
N ILE A 92 -1.52 -4.66 -6.86
CA ILE A 92 -1.92 -4.66 -8.27
C ILE A 92 -3.05 -3.65 -8.46
N GLY A 93 -2.66 -2.40 -8.69
CA GLY A 93 -3.59 -1.31 -8.97
C GLY A 93 -4.11 -1.30 -10.41
N GLY A 94 -5.03 -0.38 -10.69
CA GLY A 94 -5.63 -0.23 -12.03
C GLY A 94 -4.62 0.16 -13.12
N SER A 95 -3.63 1.00 -12.77
CA SER A 95 -2.62 1.49 -13.71
C SER A 95 -1.22 0.95 -13.46
N LEU A 96 -0.84 0.71 -12.20
CA LEU A 96 0.49 0.24 -11.81
C LEU A 96 0.41 -0.99 -10.91
N ILE A 97 1.33 -1.92 -11.13
CA ILE A 97 1.72 -2.97 -10.19
C ILE A 97 2.90 -2.46 -9.38
N LYS A 98 2.84 -2.55 -8.05
CA LYS A 98 3.97 -2.32 -7.16
C LYS A 98 4.35 -3.63 -6.51
N LEU A 99 5.63 -3.90 -6.45
CA LEU A 99 6.20 -5.13 -5.97
C LEU A 99 7.25 -4.78 -4.91
N VAL A 100 7.08 -5.35 -3.72
CA VAL A 100 8.07 -5.27 -2.64
C VAL A 100 8.61 -6.67 -2.40
N TYR A 101 9.94 -6.81 -2.46
CA TYR A 101 10.61 -8.07 -2.15
C TYR A 101 11.82 -7.83 -1.29
N PHE A 102 12.21 -8.82 -0.51
CA PHE A 102 13.39 -8.74 0.34
C PHE A 102 14.52 -9.60 -0.22
N SER A 103 15.76 -9.14 -0.07
CA SER A 103 16.96 -9.94 -0.34
C SER A 103 17.91 -9.90 0.85
N ARG A 104 18.43 -11.06 1.29
CA ARG A 104 19.52 -11.11 2.27
C ARG A 104 20.83 -10.57 1.68
N HIS A 105 21.72 -10.09 2.54
CA HIS A 105 23.09 -9.85 2.12
C HIS A 105 23.72 -11.17 1.63
N ALA A 106 24.38 -11.14 0.48
CA ALA A 106 25.22 -12.25 0.05
C ALA A 106 26.60 -12.14 0.72
N ASP A 107 27.16 -13.27 1.12
CA ASP A 107 28.50 -13.38 1.68
C ASP A 107 29.52 -12.74 0.71
N ARG A 108 30.08 -11.57 1.06
CA ARG A 108 31.29 -11.06 0.40
C ARG A 108 32.46 -11.95 0.87
N GLN A 109 32.61 -13.14 0.30
CA GLN A 109 33.86 -13.87 0.41
C GLN A 109 34.93 -13.07 -0.36
N VAL A 110 35.62 -12.19 0.34
CA VAL A 110 36.93 -11.73 -0.09
C VAL A 110 37.81 -12.97 -0.06
N ASP A 111 37.99 -13.56 -1.24
CA ASP A 111 38.75 -14.78 -1.48
C ASP A 111 40.24 -14.49 -1.27
N ASP A 112 40.63 -14.28 -0.01
CA ASP A 112 42.01 -14.03 0.39
C ASP A 112 42.78 -15.35 0.28
N ARG A 113 43.30 -15.60 -0.94
CA ARG A 113 44.13 -16.77 -1.32
C ARG A 113 45.25 -17.07 -0.32
N ARG A 114 45.64 -16.13 0.55
CA ARG A 114 46.64 -16.37 1.61
C ARG A 114 46.16 -17.28 2.73
N LYS A 115 44.87 -17.29 3.09
CA LYS A 115 44.35 -18.12 4.19
C LYS A 115 44.21 -19.61 3.83
N ARG A 116 44.09 -19.92 2.53
CA ARG A 116 43.91 -21.30 2.03
C ARG A 116 45.16 -22.17 2.24
N LYS A 117 46.37 -21.59 2.14
CA LYS A 117 47.64 -22.33 2.32
C LYS A 117 47.97 -22.71 3.76
N VAL A 118 47.39 -22.03 4.76
CA VAL A 118 47.60 -22.37 6.18
C VAL A 118 46.66 -23.49 6.62
N LYS A 119 45.42 -23.50 6.11
CA LYS A 119 44.39 -24.46 6.49
C LYS A 119 44.66 -25.89 6.00
N GLU A 120 45.35 -26.03 4.87
CA GLU A 120 45.73 -27.32 4.28
C GLU A 120 46.88 -28.01 5.04
N ARG A 121 47.69 -27.24 5.80
CA ARG A 121 48.82 -27.78 6.58
C ARG A 121 48.44 -28.29 7.98
N LEU A 122 47.24 -27.98 8.47
CA LEU A 122 46.83 -28.27 9.86
C LEU A 122 45.78 -29.38 10.00
N GLY A 123 45.41 -30.07 8.91
CA GLY A 123 44.64 -31.33 9.00
C GLY A 123 43.30 -31.26 9.73
N VAL A 124 42.66 -30.08 9.82
CA VAL A 124 41.35 -29.94 10.50
C VAL A 124 40.24 -30.31 9.52
N SER A 125 39.73 -31.53 9.68
CA SER A 125 38.53 -32.03 9.00
C SER A 125 37.29 -31.20 9.35
N ASN A 126 36.38 -31.07 8.38
CA ASN A 126 35.13 -30.30 8.46
C ASN A 126 34.19 -30.85 9.56
N GLY A 127 34.39 -30.42 10.81
CA GLY A 127 33.38 -30.49 11.86
C GLY A 127 32.53 -29.21 11.85
N SER A 128 31.23 -29.35 11.59
CA SER A 128 30.18 -28.34 11.79
C SER A 128 30.50 -26.92 11.34
N ARG A 129 30.22 -26.61 10.07
CA ARG A 129 29.95 -25.23 9.65
C ARG A 129 28.69 -24.76 10.39
N ARG A 130 28.84 -24.20 11.60
CA ARG A 130 27.82 -23.31 12.15
C ARG A 130 27.80 -22.10 11.21
N SER A 131 26.83 -22.08 10.31
CA SER A 131 26.48 -20.92 9.50
C SER A 131 26.14 -19.81 10.49
N TYR A 132 27.00 -18.81 10.64
CA TYR A 132 26.55 -17.57 11.26
C TYR A 132 25.46 -17.02 10.32
N PRO A 133 24.22 -16.77 10.80
CA PRO A 133 23.20 -16.20 9.94
C PRO A 133 23.77 -14.89 9.39
N ILE A 134 23.79 -14.76 8.06
CA ILE A 134 24.20 -13.51 7.43
C ILE A 134 23.23 -12.45 7.92
N LEU A 135 23.68 -11.57 8.82
CA LEU A 135 22.85 -10.54 9.41
C LEU A 135 22.48 -9.51 8.36
N GLY A 136 21.20 -9.19 8.32
CA GLY A 136 20.64 -8.12 7.52
C GLY A 136 20.23 -8.48 6.10
N GLY A 137 19.53 -7.54 5.49
CA GLY A 137 19.08 -7.60 4.11
C GLY A 137 18.51 -6.26 3.66
N ARG A 138 17.76 -6.27 2.56
CA ARG A 138 17.20 -5.07 1.96
C ARG A 138 15.79 -5.33 1.44
N LEU A 139 14.91 -4.36 1.62
CA LEU A 139 13.64 -4.27 0.91
C LEU A 139 13.86 -3.52 -0.40
N HIS A 140 13.41 -4.12 -1.49
CA HIS A 140 13.43 -3.57 -2.83
C HIS A 140 12.02 -3.18 -3.24
N PHE A 141 11.90 -2.03 -3.90
CA PHE A 141 10.65 -1.51 -4.44
C PHE A 141 10.77 -1.50 -5.96
N VAL A 142 9.81 -2.15 -6.64
CA VAL A 142 9.78 -2.22 -8.10
C VAL A 142 8.37 -1.92 -8.57
N LYS A 143 8.23 -1.20 -9.68
CA LYS A 143 6.94 -0.89 -10.28
C LYS A 143 6.87 -1.29 -11.74
N PHE A 144 5.70 -1.72 -12.18
CA PHE A 144 5.38 -2.05 -13.57
C PHE A 144 4.05 -1.39 -13.95
N GLU A 145 3.85 -1.12 -15.23
CA GLU A 145 2.51 -0.78 -15.74
C GLU A 145 1.62 -2.02 -15.66
N THR A 146 0.38 -1.89 -15.17
CA THR A 146 -0.56 -3.03 -15.09
C THR A 146 -0.87 -3.62 -16.47
N SER A 147 -0.83 -2.81 -17.52
CA SER A 147 -0.94 -3.26 -18.92
C SER A 147 0.21 -4.17 -19.36
N LYS A 148 1.37 -4.08 -18.70
CA LYS A 148 2.58 -4.88 -18.95
C LYS A 148 2.79 -5.94 -17.87
N LEU A 149 1.70 -6.51 -17.36
CA LEU A 149 1.73 -7.55 -16.31
C LEU A 149 2.69 -8.71 -16.62
N ASN A 150 2.87 -9.08 -17.88
CA ASN A 150 3.84 -10.11 -18.27
C ASN A 150 5.28 -9.78 -17.87
N GLU A 151 5.71 -8.52 -17.98
CA GLU A 151 7.04 -8.09 -17.56
C GLU A 151 7.24 -8.28 -16.05
N CYS A 152 6.20 -8.03 -15.25
CA CYS A 152 6.20 -8.29 -13.82
C CYS A 152 6.33 -9.80 -13.51
N LEU A 153 5.59 -10.65 -14.24
CA LEU A 153 5.66 -12.11 -14.07
C LEU A 153 7.05 -12.64 -14.44
N ASP A 154 7.59 -12.17 -15.57
CA ASP A 154 8.94 -12.54 -16.04
C ASP A 154 10.01 -12.07 -15.05
N PHE A 155 9.83 -10.90 -14.43
CA PHE A 155 10.70 -10.42 -13.36
C PHE A 155 10.68 -11.36 -12.14
N ILE A 156 9.48 -11.70 -11.63
CA ILE A 156 9.30 -12.62 -10.50
C ILE A 156 9.93 -13.99 -10.80
N TYR A 157 9.75 -14.47 -12.03
CA TYR A 157 10.33 -15.73 -12.49
C TYR A 157 11.87 -15.65 -12.55
N SER A 158 12.42 -14.63 -13.20
CA SER A 158 13.87 -14.46 -13.37
C SER A 158 14.63 -14.34 -12.05
N LYS A 159 14.00 -13.73 -11.04
CA LYS A 159 14.54 -13.56 -9.69
C LYS A 159 14.22 -14.74 -8.76
N GLN A 160 13.45 -15.73 -9.24
CA GLN A 160 13.00 -16.90 -8.47
C GLN A 160 12.27 -16.50 -7.16
N LEU A 161 11.59 -15.35 -7.15
CA LEU A 161 10.91 -14.83 -5.95
C LEU A 161 9.69 -15.67 -5.57
N HIS A 162 9.15 -16.43 -6.53
CA HIS A 162 8.02 -17.32 -6.34
C HIS A 162 8.39 -18.66 -5.68
N CYS A 163 9.69 -18.98 -5.52
CA CYS A 163 10.12 -20.30 -5.07
C CYS A 163 10.26 -20.44 -3.54
N GLY A 164 10.07 -19.37 -2.76
CA GLY A 164 10.31 -19.36 -1.32
C GLY A 164 11.80 -19.51 -0.99
N GLY A 165 12.31 -18.82 0.04
CA GLY A 165 13.73 -18.78 0.39
C GLY A 165 14.32 -20.08 0.97
N MET A 166 13.97 -21.25 0.44
CA MET A 166 14.53 -22.53 0.88
C MET A 166 15.66 -22.94 -0.08
N ASP A 167 16.89 -22.91 0.43
CA ASP A 167 18.12 -23.38 -0.23
C ASP A 167 17.86 -24.60 -1.15
N SER A 168 17.97 -24.43 -2.46
CA SER A 168 17.80 -25.52 -3.46
C SER A 168 18.94 -26.56 -3.44
N ARG A 169 19.58 -26.81 -2.30
CA ARG A 169 20.74 -27.73 -2.19
C ARG A 169 20.49 -29.00 -1.38
N CYS A 170 19.29 -29.21 -0.84
CA CYS A 170 18.94 -30.48 -0.19
C CYS A 170 17.53 -30.94 -0.55
N TRP A 171 17.37 -31.57 -1.72
CA TRP A 171 16.23 -32.45 -1.97
C TRP A 171 16.74 -33.82 -2.44
N PRO A 172 16.56 -34.89 -1.65
CA PRO A 172 16.48 -36.25 -2.18
C PRO A 172 15.20 -36.34 -3.02
N SER A 173 15.29 -37.01 -4.17
CA SER A 173 14.36 -36.93 -5.30
C SER A 173 12.93 -37.50 -5.09
N ASP A 174 12.44 -37.72 -3.86
CA ASP A 174 11.22 -38.50 -3.61
C ASP A 174 10.27 -37.89 -2.55
N ALA A 175 9.83 -36.63 -2.72
CA ALA A 175 8.77 -36.04 -1.91
C ALA A 175 7.65 -35.45 -2.78
N PRO A 176 6.37 -35.55 -2.36
CA PRO A 176 5.21 -35.18 -3.16
C PRO A 176 5.23 -33.68 -3.49
N GLN A 177 4.78 -33.36 -4.71
CA GLN A 177 4.77 -32.02 -5.29
C GLN A 177 4.33 -30.93 -4.30
N SER A 178 5.28 -30.02 -4.05
CA SER A 178 5.18 -28.64 -3.56
C SER A 178 3.85 -28.20 -2.95
N GLU A 179 3.88 -27.77 -1.69
CA GLU A 179 2.98 -26.71 -1.25
C GLU A 179 3.07 -25.55 -2.24
N ASN A 180 1.97 -25.20 -2.91
CA ASN A 180 1.95 -24.08 -3.85
C ASN A 180 2.40 -22.83 -3.10
N ALA A 181 3.48 -22.20 -3.56
CA ALA A 181 3.96 -20.97 -2.95
C ALA A 181 2.84 -19.91 -2.98
N VAL A 182 2.64 -19.25 -1.83
CA VAL A 182 1.58 -18.26 -1.65
C VAL A 182 2.20 -16.87 -1.69
N ILE A 183 1.67 -15.99 -2.55
CA ILE A 183 2.06 -14.58 -2.59
C ILE A 183 0.92 -13.74 -2.04
N LYS A 184 1.22 -12.86 -1.09
CA LYS A 184 0.27 -11.86 -0.61
C LYS A 184 0.15 -10.72 -1.61
N ALA A 185 -1.07 -10.44 -2.05
CA ALA A 185 -1.33 -9.35 -2.95
C ALA A 185 -2.55 -8.54 -2.52
N THR A 186 -2.48 -7.23 -2.74
CA THR A 186 -3.59 -6.31 -2.53
C THR A 186 -3.93 -5.56 -3.82
N GLY A 187 -4.92 -4.67 -3.74
CA GLY A 187 -5.47 -3.93 -4.87
C GLY A 187 -6.46 -4.74 -5.70
N GLY A 188 -7.31 -4.06 -6.46
CA GLY A 188 -8.35 -4.71 -7.29
C GLY A 188 -7.81 -5.75 -8.28
N GLY A 189 -6.56 -5.61 -8.73
CA GLY A 189 -5.92 -6.57 -9.62
C GLY A 189 -5.55 -7.90 -8.96
N ALA A 190 -5.41 -7.97 -7.63
CA ALA A 190 -5.23 -9.23 -6.92
C ALA A 190 -6.41 -10.19 -7.12
N TYR A 191 -7.61 -9.65 -7.38
CA TYR A 191 -8.78 -10.44 -7.77
C TYR A 191 -8.75 -10.79 -9.24
N LYS A 192 -8.51 -9.80 -10.10
CA LYS A 192 -8.60 -9.94 -11.56
C LYS A 192 -7.57 -10.91 -12.16
N PHE A 193 -6.36 -10.95 -11.60
CA PHE A 193 -5.23 -11.65 -12.19
C PHE A 193 -4.79 -12.90 -11.41
N ALA A 194 -5.54 -13.31 -10.37
CA ALA A 194 -5.18 -14.45 -9.53
C ALA A 194 -4.90 -15.74 -10.33
N ASP A 195 -5.77 -16.06 -11.30
CA ASP A 195 -5.63 -17.27 -12.11
C ASP A 195 -4.40 -17.21 -13.02
N LEU A 196 -4.04 -16.03 -13.52
CA LEU A 196 -2.85 -15.85 -14.37
C LEU A 196 -1.56 -16.09 -13.59
N PHE A 197 -1.48 -15.63 -12.33
CA PHE A 197 -0.35 -15.94 -11.46
C PHE A 197 -0.23 -17.45 -11.21
N LYS A 198 -1.36 -18.12 -10.99
CA LYS A 198 -1.40 -19.58 -10.82
C LYS A 198 -0.96 -20.32 -12.07
N GLU A 199 -1.42 -19.91 -13.25
CA GLU A 199 -1.07 -20.52 -14.53
C GLU A 199 0.42 -20.31 -14.88
N ARG A 200 0.93 -19.08 -14.71
CA ARG A 200 2.27 -18.70 -15.19
C ARG A 200 3.39 -19.00 -14.21
N LEU A 201 3.12 -18.95 -12.91
CA LEU A 201 4.14 -19.11 -11.86
C LEU A 201 3.84 -20.27 -10.91
N GLY A 202 2.69 -20.93 -11.03
CA GLY A 202 2.30 -22.01 -10.10
C GLY A 202 1.98 -21.52 -8.69
N VAL A 203 1.77 -20.21 -8.49
CA VAL A 203 1.56 -19.60 -7.17
C VAL A 203 0.10 -19.27 -6.93
N SER A 204 -0.35 -19.38 -5.68
CA SER A 204 -1.65 -18.86 -5.27
C SER A 204 -1.52 -17.43 -4.73
N ILE A 205 -2.51 -16.59 -5.05
CA ILE A 205 -2.61 -15.25 -4.51
C ILE A 205 -3.45 -15.29 -3.23
N GLU A 206 -2.84 -14.94 -2.11
CA GLU A 206 -3.54 -14.60 -0.87
C GLU A 206 -3.91 -13.12 -0.92
N LYS A 207 -5.20 -12.82 -0.93
CA LYS A 207 -5.70 -11.46 -1.15
C LYS A 207 -5.78 -10.72 0.18
N GLU A 208 -5.23 -9.53 0.21
CA GLU A 208 -5.26 -8.62 1.36
C GLU A 208 -6.06 -7.37 1.02
N ASP A 209 -6.75 -6.80 2.00
CA ASP A 209 -7.54 -5.58 1.81
C ASP A 209 -6.63 -4.37 1.49
N GLU A 210 -7.03 -3.59 0.49
CA GLU A 210 -6.24 -2.47 -0.06
C GLU A 210 -6.05 -1.36 0.98
N MET A 211 -7.10 -1.03 1.73
CA MET A 211 -7.05 0.06 2.69
C MET A 211 -6.23 -0.32 3.93
N ASN A 212 -6.40 -1.55 4.42
CA ASN A 212 -5.60 -2.09 5.50
C ASN A 212 -4.10 -2.11 5.13
N CYS A 213 -3.75 -2.63 3.95
CA CYS A 213 -2.35 -2.67 3.50
C CYS A 213 -1.75 -1.26 3.36
N LEU A 214 -2.53 -0.33 2.80
CA LEU A 214 -2.11 1.05 2.60
C LEU A 214 -1.83 1.76 3.93
N VAL A 215 -2.75 1.68 4.90
CA VAL A 215 -2.58 2.32 6.21
C VAL A 215 -1.46 1.64 7.00
N ALA A 216 -1.40 0.30 7.00
CA ALA A 216 -0.32 -0.44 7.68
C ALA A 216 1.06 -0.12 7.09
N GLY A 217 1.17 -0.05 5.76
CA GLY A 217 2.41 0.33 5.06
C GLY A 217 2.82 1.77 5.34
N ALA A 218 1.88 2.71 5.32
CA ALA A 218 2.15 4.11 5.68
C ALA A 218 2.63 4.24 7.14
N ASN A 219 1.92 3.63 8.09
CA ASN A 219 2.32 3.62 9.50
C ASN A 219 3.70 2.97 9.68
N PHE A 220 3.98 1.87 8.98
CA PHE A 220 5.29 1.24 8.99
C PHE A 220 6.39 2.20 8.54
N LEU A 221 6.21 2.87 7.40
CA LEU A 221 7.20 3.79 6.85
C LEU A 221 7.41 5.01 7.77
N LEU A 222 6.33 5.64 8.23
CA LEU A 222 6.39 6.83 9.10
C LEU A 222 6.99 6.52 10.48
N LYS A 223 6.87 5.28 10.97
CA LYS A 223 7.41 4.88 12.28
C LYS A 223 8.81 4.27 12.20
N ALA A 224 9.07 3.43 11.21
CA ALA A 224 10.29 2.63 11.16
C ALA A 224 11.44 3.35 10.43
N ILE A 225 11.12 4.23 9.47
CA ILE A 225 12.09 4.73 8.51
C ILE A 225 12.36 6.22 8.73
N ARG A 226 13.61 6.56 9.00
CA ARG A 226 14.05 7.96 9.10
C ARG A 226 14.09 8.62 7.73
N HIS A 227 13.79 9.92 7.69
CA HIS A 227 13.78 10.74 6.47
C HIS A 227 12.87 10.20 5.37
N GLU A 228 11.79 9.51 5.73
CA GLU A 228 10.76 9.11 4.78
C GLU A 228 9.81 10.28 4.47
N ALA A 229 9.32 10.97 5.50
CA ALA A 229 8.38 12.07 5.36
C ALA A 229 9.12 13.40 5.10
N PHE A 230 8.56 14.25 4.25
CA PHE A 230 9.06 15.58 3.98
C PHE A 230 7.94 16.56 3.64
N THR A 231 8.19 17.84 3.86
CA THR A 231 7.37 18.93 3.34
C THR A 231 8.07 19.58 2.16
N HIS A 232 7.29 20.11 1.22
CA HIS A 232 7.81 20.86 0.08
C HIS A 232 7.05 22.18 -0.05
N MET A 233 7.72 23.28 0.29
CA MET A 233 7.16 24.64 0.21
C MET A 233 8.09 25.54 -0.59
N GLU A 234 7.55 26.27 -1.56
CA GLU A 234 8.30 27.25 -2.37
C GLU A 234 9.59 26.69 -3.02
N GLY A 235 9.58 25.41 -3.41
CA GLY A 235 10.76 24.74 -3.99
C GLY A 235 11.76 24.20 -2.96
N HIS A 236 11.48 24.36 -1.68
CA HIS A 236 12.32 23.87 -0.58
C HIS A 236 11.76 22.57 0.00
N LYS A 237 12.58 21.51 -0.03
CA LYS A 237 12.29 20.21 0.57
C LYS A 237 12.91 20.10 1.95
N GLU A 238 12.09 19.82 2.97
CA GLU A 238 12.54 19.61 4.36
C GLU A 238 12.01 18.28 4.89
N PHE A 239 12.91 17.40 5.31
CA PHE A 239 12.52 16.12 5.91
C PHE A 239 11.98 16.32 7.32
N VAL A 240 10.86 15.66 7.62
CA VAL A 240 10.19 15.74 8.91
C VAL A 240 10.37 14.40 9.62
N GLN A 241 10.90 14.45 10.84
CA GLN A 241 10.93 13.30 11.71
C GLN A 241 9.70 13.35 12.62
N ILE A 242 8.76 12.45 12.40
CA ILE A 242 7.51 12.39 13.16
C ILE A 242 7.73 11.59 14.44
N ASP A 243 7.34 12.14 15.59
CA ASP A 243 7.33 11.40 16.85
C ASP A 243 6.23 10.34 16.80
N HIS A 244 6.57 9.10 17.13
CA HIS A 244 5.61 7.99 17.17
C HIS A 244 4.43 8.24 18.12
N ASN A 245 4.65 9.02 19.18
CA ASN A 245 3.60 9.36 20.14
C ASN A 245 2.61 10.43 19.62
N ASP A 246 2.98 11.16 18.55
CA ASP A 246 2.21 12.27 17.98
C ASP A 246 1.85 12.05 16.50
N LEU A 247 1.95 10.80 16.03
CA LEU A 247 1.64 10.47 14.63
C LEU A 247 0.15 10.63 14.31
N PHE A 248 -0.72 10.34 15.27
CA PHE A 248 -2.16 10.29 15.05
C PHE A 248 -2.87 11.47 15.73
N PRO A 249 -4.00 11.96 15.16
CA PRO A 249 -4.62 11.52 13.91
C PRO A 249 -3.98 12.17 12.68
N TYR A 250 -4.11 11.53 11.52
CA TYR A 250 -3.74 12.14 10.23
C TYR A 250 -4.71 11.79 9.11
N LEU A 251 -4.69 12.60 8.04
CA LEU A 251 -5.45 12.34 6.82
C LEU A 251 -4.52 11.79 5.74
N LEU A 252 -4.71 10.54 5.38
CA LEU A 252 -4.01 9.91 4.25
C LEU A 252 -4.79 10.17 2.96
N VAL A 253 -4.19 10.94 2.06
CA VAL A 253 -4.72 11.19 0.72
C VAL A 253 -3.93 10.36 -0.29
N ASN A 254 -4.47 9.20 -0.66
CA ASN A 254 -3.84 8.31 -1.64
C ASN A 254 -4.30 8.66 -3.06
N ILE A 255 -3.37 9.17 -3.88
CA ILE A 255 -3.62 9.61 -5.26
C ILE A 255 -3.09 8.52 -6.20
N GLY A 256 -4.00 7.71 -6.74
CA GLY A 256 -3.75 6.72 -7.78
C GLY A 256 -4.49 7.07 -9.06
N SER A 257 -5.12 6.07 -9.70
CA SER A 257 -6.01 6.32 -10.85
C SER A 257 -7.18 7.23 -10.46
N GLY A 258 -7.77 7.00 -9.29
CA GLY A 258 -8.63 7.95 -8.56
C GLY A 258 -7.96 8.40 -7.26
N VAL A 259 -8.70 9.05 -6.36
CA VAL A 259 -8.20 9.52 -5.06
C VAL A 259 -9.05 8.94 -3.93
N SER A 260 -8.38 8.44 -2.90
CA SER A 260 -9.01 8.00 -1.65
C SER A 260 -8.51 8.85 -0.49
N MET A 261 -9.42 9.35 0.34
CA MET A 261 -9.11 10.14 1.53
C MET A 261 -9.52 9.32 2.75
N ILE A 262 -8.53 9.02 3.60
CA ILE A 262 -8.68 8.11 4.74
C ILE A 262 -8.26 8.87 6.00
N LYS A 263 -9.16 8.97 6.97
CA LYS A 263 -8.82 9.46 8.31
C LYS A 263 -8.26 8.29 9.10
N VAL A 264 -7.05 8.45 9.62
CA VAL A 264 -6.36 7.45 10.45
C VAL A 264 -6.28 8.00 11.86
N ASP A 265 -6.99 7.36 12.78
CA ASP A 265 -7.09 7.75 14.18
C ASP A 265 -6.10 6.97 15.08
N GLY A 266 -5.63 5.81 14.62
CA GLY A 266 -4.66 4.98 15.36
C GLY A 266 -4.22 3.76 14.58
N ASP A 267 -3.45 2.89 15.23
CA ASP A 267 -3.04 1.60 14.63
C ASP A 267 -4.25 0.69 14.44
N GLY A 268 -4.58 0.38 13.19
CA GLY A 268 -5.77 -0.41 12.85
C GLY A 268 -7.10 0.35 12.97
N GLU A 269 -7.06 1.63 13.36
CA GLU A 269 -8.23 2.49 13.50
C GLU A 269 -8.23 3.54 12.40
N PHE A 270 -9.01 3.30 11.35
CA PHE A 270 -9.12 4.22 10.23
C PHE A 270 -10.47 4.09 9.53
N GLN A 271 -10.85 5.13 8.80
CA GLN A 271 -12.04 5.14 7.98
C GLN A 271 -11.83 5.92 6.69
N ARG A 272 -12.37 5.43 5.58
CA ARG A 272 -12.43 6.18 4.33
C ARG A 272 -13.48 7.28 4.45
N VAL A 273 -13.03 8.52 4.57
CA VAL A 273 -13.91 9.69 4.75
C VAL A 273 -14.42 10.24 3.43
N SER A 274 -13.66 10.09 2.35
CA SER A 274 -14.05 10.59 1.03
C SER A 274 -13.23 9.97 -0.09
N GLY A 275 -13.54 10.35 -1.32
CA GLY A 275 -12.67 10.18 -2.46
C GLY A 275 -13.27 10.77 -3.73
N THR A 276 -12.48 10.80 -4.78
CA THR A 276 -12.91 11.31 -6.09
C THR A 276 -12.38 10.43 -7.20
N ASN A 277 -13.13 10.32 -8.29
CA ASN A 277 -12.69 9.67 -9.52
C ASN A 277 -11.75 10.57 -10.35
N VAL A 278 -11.61 11.85 -9.97
CA VAL A 278 -10.68 12.80 -10.57
C VAL A 278 -9.31 12.64 -9.90
N GLY A 279 -8.48 11.77 -10.48
CA GLY A 279 -7.14 11.49 -9.97
C GLY A 279 -6.10 11.45 -11.08
N GLY A 280 -5.01 10.71 -10.86
CA GLY A 280 -3.93 10.56 -11.84
C GLY A 280 -4.39 9.92 -13.15
N GLY A 281 -5.42 9.06 -13.11
CA GLY A 281 -6.01 8.46 -14.30
C GLY A 281 -6.75 9.48 -15.17
N THR A 282 -7.41 10.46 -14.56
CA THR A 282 -8.06 11.57 -15.28
C THR A 282 -7.03 12.50 -15.91
N TYR A 283 -6.01 12.90 -15.13
CA TYR A 283 -4.89 13.70 -15.63
C TYR A 283 -4.21 13.02 -16.82
N TRP A 284 -3.83 11.76 -16.66
CA TRP A 284 -3.17 11.00 -17.72
C TRP A 284 -4.07 10.77 -18.94
N GLY A 285 -5.33 10.39 -18.71
CA GLY A 285 -6.29 10.13 -19.79
C GLY A 285 -6.58 11.37 -20.63
N LEU A 286 -6.91 12.49 -19.99
CA LEU A 286 -7.16 13.76 -20.67
C LEU A 286 -5.89 14.31 -21.32
N GLY A 287 -4.77 14.30 -20.61
CA GLY A 287 -3.49 14.74 -21.14
C GLY A 287 -3.12 14.00 -22.42
N LYS A 288 -3.29 12.67 -22.45
CA LYS A 288 -3.06 11.87 -23.67
C LYS A 288 -4.03 12.18 -24.82
N LEU A 289 -5.27 12.55 -24.53
CA LEU A 289 -6.28 12.89 -25.55
C LEU A 289 -6.07 14.31 -26.13
N LEU A 290 -5.71 15.26 -25.27
CA LEU A 290 -5.58 16.68 -25.61
C LEU A 290 -4.18 17.04 -26.11
N THR A 291 -3.18 16.22 -25.79
CA THR A 291 -1.79 16.43 -26.20
C THR A 291 -1.30 15.26 -27.05
N LYS A 292 -0.05 15.33 -27.52
CA LYS A 292 0.61 14.23 -28.23
C LYS A 292 1.51 13.39 -27.32
N CYS A 293 1.47 13.63 -26.01
CA CYS A 293 2.35 12.98 -25.06
C CYS A 293 2.10 11.47 -25.00
N LYS A 294 3.19 10.70 -24.93
CA LYS A 294 3.18 9.23 -24.94
C LYS A 294 3.49 8.63 -23.58
N SER A 295 4.06 9.41 -22.67
CA SER A 295 4.34 8.99 -21.29
C SER A 295 3.82 10.02 -20.28
N PHE A 296 3.63 9.55 -19.05
CA PHE A 296 3.27 10.41 -17.91
C PHE A 296 4.34 11.48 -17.66
N ASP A 297 5.62 11.10 -17.75
CA ASP A 297 6.76 12.00 -17.53
C ASP A 297 6.81 13.13 -18.59
N GLU A 298 6.51 12.83 -19.85
CA GLU A 298 6.44 13.84 -20.93
C GLU A 298 5.30 14.84 -20.68
N LEU A 299 4.14 14.37 -20.21
CA LEU A 299 3.01 15.22 -19.88
C LEU A 299 3.33 16.14 -18.70
N LEU A 300 4.04 15.65 -17.69
CA LEU A 300 4.49 16.45 -16.55
C LEU A 300 5.54 17.51 -16.96
N GLU A 301 6.48 17.16 -17.85
CA GLU A 301 7.43 18.13 -18.39
C GLU A 301 6.72 19.23 -19.19
N LEU A 302 5.66 18.85 -19.94
CA LEU A 302 4.84 19.80 -20.67
C LEU A 302 4.05 20.74 -19.74
N SER A 303 3.49 20.22 -18.63
CA SER A 303 2.73 21.04 -17.68
C SER A 303 3.59 22.09 -16.99
N GLN A 304 4.86 21.78 -16.70
CA GLN A 304 5.82 22.75 -16.12
C GLN A 304 6.12 23.95 -17.03
N ARG A 305 5.91 23.81 -18.35
CA ARG A 305 6.11 24.88 -19.34
C ARG A 305 4.79 25.55 -19.73
N GLY A 306 3.66 25.03 -19.27
CA GLY A 306 2.33 25.52 -19.59
C GLY A 306 2.01 26.81 -18.85
N ASP A 307 1.10 27.59 -19.43
CA ASP A 307 0.49 28.74 -18.77
C ASP A 307 -1.03 28.51 -18.71
N ASN A 308 -1.52 28.19 -17.51
CA ASN A 308 -2.92 27.85 -17.31
C ASN A 308 -3.85 29.05 -17.48
N SER A 309 -3.35 30.29 -17.35
CA SER A 309 -4.15 31.52 -17.54
C SER A 309 -4.69 31.69 -18.96
N THR A 310 -4.11 30.96 -19.93
CA THR A 310 -4.57 30.98 -21.32
C THR A 310 -5.83 30.13 -21.56
N ILE A 311 -6.19 29.26 -20.61
CA ILE A 311 -7.30 28.31 -20.71
C ILE A 311 -8.29 28.51 -19.57
N ASP A 312 -7.80 28.63 -18.34
CA ASP A 312 -8.61 28.81 -17.15
C ASP A 312 -9.15 30.24 -17.06
N MET A 313 -10.44 30.37 -16.75
CA MET A 313 -11.01 31.67 -16.38
C MET A 313 -10.72 31.93 -14.91
N LEU A 314 -9.86 32.91 -14.63
CA LEU A 314 -9.47 33.26 -13.27
C LEU A 314 -10.52 34.17 -12.62
N VAL A 315 -10.54 34.22 -11.29
CA VAL A 315 -11.42 35.13 -10.52
C VAL A 315 -11.20 36.59 -10.95
N GLY A 316 -9.94 36.95 -11.26
CA GLY A 316 -9.59 38.28 -11.76
C GLY A 316 -10.24 38.63 -13.10
N ASP A 317 -10.45 37.65 -13.98
CA ASP A 317 -11.09 37.84 -15.29
C ASP A 317 -12.59 38.12 -15.16
N ILE A 318 -13.23 37.55 -14.11
CA ILE A 318 -14.65 37.76 -13.83
C ILE A 318 -14.89 39.12 -13.18
N TYR A 319 -14.04 39.51 -12.22
CA TYR A 319 -14.26 40.68 -11.37
C TYR A 319 -13.39 41.90 -11.73
N GLY A 320 -12.64 41.84 -12.83
CA GLY A 320 -11.85 42.97 -13.36
C GLY A 320 -10.72 43.41 -12.44
N GLY A 321 -10.08 42.48 -11.72
CA GLY A 321 -8.94 42.77 -10.85
C GLY A 321 -9.26 43.45 -9.50
N MET A 322 -10.54 43.61 -9.14
CA MET A 322 -10.91 43.99 -7.77
C MET A 322 -10.65 42.82 -6.82
N ASP A 323 -9.68 43.00 -5.93
CA ASP A 323 -9.23 41.98 -4.99
C ASP A 323 -10.42 41.52 -4.11
N TYR A 324 -10.90 40.30 -4.38
CA TYR A 324 -12.04 39.70 -3.68
C TYR A 324 -11.61 39.22 -2.29
N SER A 325 -11.26 40.18 -1.43
CA SER A 325 -10.75 40.01 -0.07
C SER A 325 -11.70 39.29 0.89
N LYS A 326 -12.95 39.05 0.49
CA LYS A 326 -13.94 38.30 1.29
C LYS A 326 -13.85 36.78 1.14
N VAL A 327 -13.14 36.24 0.14
CA VAL A 327 -13.09 34.77 -0.12
C VAL A 327 -11.67 34.29 -0.45
N ARG A 328 -10.63 35.05 -0.10
CA ARG A 328 -9.24 34.57 -0.25
C ARG A 328 -8.94 33.59 0.88
N SER A 329 -9.26 32.31 0.69
CA SER A 329 -8.59 31.24 1.42
C SER A 329 -7.10 31.36 1.11
N HIS A 330 -6.32 31.75 2.11
CA HIS A 330 -4.87 31.78 2.01
C HIS A 330 -4.42 30.32 1.82
N GLY A 331 -3.93 29.96 0.63
CA GLY A 331 -3.27 28.67 0.45
C GLY A 331 -3.53 27.87 -0.82
N VAL A 332 -4.21 28.40 -1.84
CA VAL A 332 -4.15 27.75 -3.17
C VAL A 332 -2.94 28.31 -3.91
N GLY A 333 -1.75 27.88 -3.47
CA GLY A 333 -0.56 27.98 -4.30
C GLY A 333 -0.80 27.22 -5.59
N SER A 334 -0.35 27.77 -6.71
CA SER A 334 -0.32 27.08 -7.99
C SER A 334 0.45 25.78 -7.81
N ILE A 335 -0.25 24.65 -7.73
CA ILE A 335 0.37 23.33 -7.73
C ILE A 335 0.58 23.00 -9.21
N ILE A 336 1.83 23.15 -9.67
CA ILE A 336 2.34 22.52 -10.89
C ILE A 336 3.49 21.61 -10.47
#